data_AF-A0A553PGH9-F1
#
_entry.id   AF-A0A553PGH9-F1
#
_cell.length_a   1.000
_cell.length_b   1.000
_cell.length_c   1.000
_cell.angle_alpha   90.00
_cell.angle_beta   90.00
_cell.angle_gamma   90.00
#
_symmetry.space_group_name_H-M   'P 1'
#
loop_
_entity.id
_entity.type
_entity.pdbx_description
1 polymer ?
#
loop_
_entity_poly.entity_id
_entity_poly.type
_entity_poly.pdbx_seq_one_letter_code
_entity_poly.pdbx_strand_id
1 'polypeptide(L)'
;MRYDRLQILIDSLRQHVANYGCFFYSAANPDSLQLQKGVFRTNCMDCLDRTNVVQSLLATENLNLVLRRMGILSPADNVLDQLEFQHIFKNAWADHADLISIQYAGTGALKTDFTRMGVRTKYGLLQDGWNSAVRYVFNNFTDGIRTDALRFSRVRSIWRSI
;
A
#
# COMPACT_ATOMS: atom_id res chain seq x y z
N MET A 1 7.53 8.64 10.20
CA MET A 1 7.97 8.40 8.80
C MET A 1 8.23 9.76 8.18
N ARG A 2 9.37 10.00 7.50
CA ARG A 2 9.66 11.32 6.90
C ARG A 2 8.97 11.43 5.54
N TYR A 3 7.92 12.24 5.46
CA TYR A 3 7.13 12.43 4.24
C TYR A 3 7.95 13.07 3.10
N ASP A 4 8.94 13.89 3.42
CA ASP A 4 9.80 14.57 2.44
C ASP A 4 10.56 13.58 1.55
N ARG A 5 10.97 12.42 2.11
CA ARG A 5 11.65 11.37 1.34
C ARG A 5 10.69 10.57 0.46
N LEU A 6 9.40 10.53 0.82
CA LEU A 6 8.39 9.88 0.00
C LEU A 6 8.06 10.71 -1.23
N GLN A 7 8.06 12.04 -1.14
CA GLN A 7 7.86 12.90 -2.30
C GLN A 7 8.97 12.70 -3.34
N ILE A 8 10.24 12.66 -2.92
CA ILE A 8 11.37 12.39 -3.83
C ILE A 8 11.20 11.04 -4.55
N LEU A 9 10.75 10.02 -3.83
CA LEU A 9 10.48 8.70 -4.42
C LEU A 9 9.36 8.81 -5.47
N ILE A 10 8.23 9.43 -5.12
CA ILE A 10 7.09 9.58 -6.03
C ILE A 10 7.48 10.39 -7.27
N ASP A 11 8.23 11.48 -7.11
CA ASP A 11 8.72 12.28 -8.23
C ASP A 11 9.58 11.45 -9.19
N SER A 12 10.45 10.58 -8.68
CA SER A 12 11.24 9.66 -9.50
C SER A 12 10.40 8.61 -10.23
N LEU A 13 9.25 8.22 -9.64
CA LEU A 13 8.36 7.22 -10.19
C LEU A 13 7.31 7.79 -11.14
N ARG A 14 7.09 9.11 -11.19
CA ARG A 14 6.05 9.73 -12.03
C ARG A 14 6.13 9.34 -13.50
N GLN A 15 7.34 9.31 -14.07
CA GLN A 15 7.53 8.87 -15.46
C GLN A 15 7.12 7.41 -15.65
N HIS A 16 7.43 6.54 -14.69
CA HIS A 16 7.04 5.14 -14.71
C HIS A 16 5.53 4.98 -14.56
N VAL A 17 4.89 5.78 -13.69
CA VAL A 17 3.43 5.77 -13.52
C VAL A 17 2.74 6.14 -14.83
N ALA A 18 3.21 7.19 -15.52
CA ALA A 18 2.68 7.58 -16.82
C ALA A 18 2.89 6.50 -17.89
N ASN A 19 4.07 5.84 -17.91
CA ASN A 19 4.38 4.80 -18.88
C ASN A 19 3.58 3.51 -18.65
N TYR A 20 3.39 3.10 -17.39
CA TYR A 20 2.61 1.92 -17.05
C TYR A 20 1.12 2.15 -17.28
N GLY A 21 0.66 3.38 -17.04
CA GLY A 21 -0.73 3.77 -17.21
C GLY A 21 -1.70 2.98 -16.34
N CYS A 22 -2.98 3.13 -16.64
CA CYS A 22 -4.07 2.42 -15.96
C CYS A 22 -4.94 1.69 -16.99
N PHE A 23 -5.70 0.71 -16.50
CA PHE A 23 -6.78 0.14 -17.29
C PHE A 23 -7.92 1.16 -17.38
N PHE A 24 -8.37 1.43 -18.60
CA PHE A 24 -9.48 2.34 -18.86
C PHE A 24 -10.35 1.79 -19.98
N TYR A 25 -11.66 1.79 -19.76
CA TYR A 25 -12.63 1.33 -20.74
C TYR A 25 -13.91 2.16 -20.62
N SER A 26 -14.38 2.71 -21.73
CA SER A 26 -15.68 3.39 -21.80
C SER A 26 -16.67 2.54 -22.58
N ALA A 27 -17.79 2.20 -21.95
CA ALA A 27 -18.88 1.51 -22.63
C ALA A 27 -19.49 2.33 -23.78
N ALA A 28 -19.38 3.67 -23.72
CA ALA A 28 -19.86 4.57 -24.77
C ALA A 28 -18.93 4.62 -26.00
N ASN A 29 -17.65 4.30 -25.83
CA ASN A 29 -16.65 4.28 -26.90
C ASN A 29 -15.81 2.99 -26.78
N PRO A 30 -16.23 1.88 -27.41
CA PRO A 30 -15.56 0.58 -27.29
C PRO A 30 -14.07 0.62 -27.68
N ASP A 31 -13.70 1.50 -28.62
CA ASP A 31 -12.31 1.68 -29.08
C ASP A 31 -11.41 2.43 -28.08
N SER A 32 -11.97 2.96 -26.99
CA SER A 32 -11.22 3.68 -25.95
C SER A 32 -10.48 2.78 -24.97
N LEU A 33 -10.38 1.47 -25.26
CA LEU A 33 -9.71 0.49 -24.42
C LEU A 33 -8.23 0.83 -24.26
N GLN A 34 -7.82 1.09 -23.02
CA GLN A 34 -6.43 1.17 -22.62
C GLN A 34 -6.13 0.07 -21.62
N LEU A 35 -5.06 -0.67 -21.89
CA LEU A 35 -4.53 -1.69 -21.00
C LEU A 35 -3.41 -1.11 -20.14
N GLN A 36 -3.36 -1.55 -18.88
CA GLN A 36 -2.23 -1.30 -18.00
C GLN A 36 -1.01 -2.08 -18.49
N LYS A 37 0.11 -1.38 -18.69
CA LYS A 37 1.34 -1.92 -19.27
C LYS A 37 2.35 -2.40 -18.24
N GLY A 38 2.17 -2.06 -16.97
CA GLY A 38 3.11 -2.42 -15.91
C GLY A 38 2.52 -2.31 -14.50
N VAL A 39 3.22 -2.92 -13.55
CA VAL A 39 2.81 -2.97 -12.14
C VAL A 39 3.96 -2.56 -11.23
N PHE A 40 3.64 -1.87 -10.14
CA PHE A 40 4.61 -1.56 -9.09
C PHE A 40 4.54 -2.61 -7.99
N ARG A 41 5.68 -3.27 -7.74
CA ARG A 41 5.84 -4.17 -6.60
C ARG A 41 6.60 -3.45 -5.50
N THR A 42 5.92 -3.15 -4.40
CA THR A 42 6.55 -2.60 -3.20
C THR A 42 6.96 -3.75 -2.27
N ASN A 43 8.18 -3.69 -1.76
CA ASN A 43 8.66 -4.60 -0.73
C ASN A 43 9.26 -3.77 0.41
N CYS A 44 9.01 -4.17 1.65
CA CYS A 44 9.67 -3.60 2.81
C CYS A 44 10.06 -4.74 3.75
N MET A 45 11.34 -4.80 4.11
CA MET A 45 11.87 -5.80 5.05
C MET A 45 11.26 -5.63 6.45
N ASP A 46 10.80 -4.42 6.77
CA ASP A 46 10.63 -4.01 8.16
C ASP A 46 9.17 -3.82 8.62
N CYS A 47 8.24 -3.40 7.74
CA CYS A 47 6.82 -3.28 8.12
C CYS A 47 5.86 -3.12 6.93
N LEU A 48 4.66 -3.70 7.10
CA LEU A 48 3.51 -3.56 6.20
C LEU A 48 3.04 -2.09 6.07
N ASP A 49 3.15 -1.31 7.15
CA ASP A 49 2.73 0.09 7.18
C ASP A 49 3.49 0.94 6.15
N ARG A 50 4.79 0.68 5.96
CA ARG A 50 5.62 1.39 4.96
C ARG A 50 5.19 1.06 3.54
N THR A 51 4.87 -0.21 3.26
CA THR A 51 4.37 -0.59 1.94
C THR A 51 3.00 0.03 1.66
N ASN A 52 2.12 0.08 2.66
CA ASN A 52 0.78 0.66 2.49
C ASN A 52 0.85 2.16 2.18
N VAL A 53 1.72 2.92 2.85
CA VAL A 53 1.91 4.35 2.58
C VAL A 53 2.44 4.59 1.16
N VAL A 54 3.40 3.82 0.68
CA VAL A 54 3.91 3.98 -0.70
C VAL A 54 2.84 3.62 -1.73
N GLN A 55 2.07 2.55 -1.47
CA GLN A 55 0.98 2.14 -2.35
C GLN A 55 -0.14 3.19 -2.41
N SER A 56 -0.52 3.80 -1.27
CA SER A 56 -1.54 4.83 -1.26
C SER A 56 -1.12 6.09 -2.02
N LEU A 57 0.15 6.47 -1.96
CA LEU A 57 0.70 7.58 -2.76
C LEU A 57 0.68 7.28 -4.26
N LEU A 58 1.10 6.08 -4.67
CA LEU A 58 1.02 5.65 -6.08
C LEU A 58 -0.43 5.57 -6.58
N ALA A 59 -1.36 5.18 -5.71
CA ALA A 59 -2.78 5.17 -6.03
C ALA A 59 -3.33 6.59 -6.22
N THR A 60 -2.92 7.56 -5.38
CA THR A 60 -3.29 8.97 -5.56
C THR A 60 -2.82 9.52 -6.91
N GLU A 61 -1.57 9.25 -7.30
CA GLU A 61 -1.05 9.71 -8.61
C GLU A 61 -1.84 9.10 -9.78
N ASN A 62 -2.14 7.79 -9.72
CA ASN A 62 -2.97 7.13 -10.72
C ASN A 62 -4.40 7.66 -10.75
N LEU A 63 -4.99 7.93 -9.59
CA LEU A 63 -6.34 8.47 -9.49
C LEU A 63 -6.42 9.87 -10.11
N ASN A 64 -5.43 10.73 -9.85
CA ASN A 64 -5.32 12.04 -10.50
C ASN A 64 -5.29 11.91 -12.03
N LEU A 65 -4.51 10.95 -12.58
CA LEU A 65 -4.46 10.70 -14.02
C LEU A 65 -5.82 10.26 -14.59
N VAL A 66 -6.51 9.36 -13.90
CA VAL A 66 -7.83 8.87 -14.33
C VAL A 66 -8.87 9.99 -14.29
N LEU A 67 -8.95 10.75 -13.20
CA LEU A 67 -9.93 11.83 -13.03
C LEU A 67 -9.69 12.97 -14.03
N ARG A 68 -8.43 13.31 -14.31
CA ARG A 68 -8.08 14.29 -15.35
C ARG A 68 -8.49 13.80 -16.73
N ARG A 69 -8.29 12.51 -17.03
CA ARG A 69 -8.72 11.92 -18.30
C ARG A 69 -10.23 11.90 -18.46
N MET A 70 -10.98 11.70 -17.38
CA MET A 70 -12.44 11.78 -17.37
C MET A 70 -12.96 13.22 -17.46
N GLY A 71 -12.09 14.23 -17.39
CA GLY A 71 -12.48 15.64 -17.38
C GLY A 71 -13.13 16.10 -16.06
N ILE A 72 -13.01 15.32 -14.98
CA ILE A 72 -13.55 15.66 -13.66
C ILE A 72 -12.63 16.61 -12.92
N LEU A 73 -11.30 16.43 -13.08
CA LEU A 73 -10.27 17.21 -12.39
C LEU A 73 -9.46 18.03 -13.39
N SER A 74 -9.22 19.30 -13.09
CA SER A 74 -8.36 20.15 -13.92
C SER A 74 -6.89 19.70 -13.82
N PRO A 75 -6.03 20.01 -14.81
CA PRO A 75 -4.60 19.70 -14.75
C PRO A 75 -3.87 20.34 -13.54
N ALA A 76 -4.38 21.48 -13.07
CA ALA A 76 -3.82 22.22 -11.94
C ALA A 76 -4.28 21.68 -10.56
N ASP A 77 -5.41 20.96 -10.53
CA ASP A 77 -6.02 20.52 -9.28
C ASP A 77 -5.48 19.15 -8.88
N ASN A 78 -5.40 18.88 -7.57
CA ASN A 78 -5.11 17.57 -7.00
C ASN A 78 -6.36 17.02 -6.30
N VAL A 79 -6.59 15.72 -6.43
CA VAL A 79 -7.67 15.03 -5.71
C VAL A 79 -7.56 15.17 -4.18
N LEU A 80 -6.34 15.39 -3.67
CA LEU A 80 -6.11 15.59 -2.25
C LEU A 80 -6.43 17.01 -1.75
N ASP A 81 -6.65 17.97 -2.65
CA ASP A 81 -7.04 19.34 -2.29
C ASP A 81 -8.52 19.41 -1.87
N GLN A 82 -9.32 18.45 -2.33
CA GLN A 82 -10.71 18.27 -1.92
C GLN A 82 -10.77 17.54 -0.58
N LEU A 83 -11.00 18.30 0.51
CA LEU A 83 -10.94 17.79 1.88
C LEU A 83 -11.85 16.58 2.12
N GLU A 84 -13.11 16.64 1.66
CA GLU A 84 -14.07 15.53 1.83
C GLU A 84 -13.61 14.25 1.15
N PHE A 85 -13.17 14.34 -0.10
CA PHE A 85 -12.64 13.19 -0.83
C PHE A 85 -11.37 12.65 -0.17
N GLN A 86 -10.48 13.55 0.24
CA GLN A 86 -9.24 13.20 0.93
C GLN A 86 -9.52 12.37 2.20
N HIS A 87 -10.54 12.73 2.97
CA HIS A 87 -10.96 11.96 4.15
C HIS A 87 -11.45 10.56 3.78
N ILE A 88 -12.33 10.44 2.78
CA ILE A 88 -12.85 9.13 2.32
C ILE A 88 -11.71 8.25 1.81
N PHE A 89 -10.80 8.80 1.00
CA PHE A 89 -9.67 8.08 0.45
C PHE A 89 -8.71 7.60 1.54
N LYS A 90 -8.37 8.46 2.50
CA LYS A 90 -7.52 8.08 3.64
C LYS A 90 -8.15 6.99 4.49
N ASN A 91 -9.47 7.06 4.74
CA ASN A 91 -10.18 6.02 5.49
C ASN A 91 -10.17 4.68 4.76
N ALA A 92 -10.44 4.67 3.44
CA ALA A 92 -10.39 3.44 2.65
C ALA A 92 -9.00 2.77 2.68
N TRP A 93 -7.92 3.56 2.62
CA TRP A 93 -6.55 3.04 2.74
C TRP A 93 -6.17 2.61 4.16
N ALA A 94 -6.82 3.15 5.19
CA ALA A 94 -6.68 2.69 6.56
C ALA A 94 -7.37 1.33 6.75
N ASP A 95 -8.62 1.18 6.29
CA ASP A 95 -9.36 -0.08 6.34
C ASP A 95 -8.63 -1.19 5.55
N HIS A 96 -8.06 -0.84 4.39
CA HIS A 96 -7.22 -1.76 3.62
C HIS A 96 -5.98 -2.24 4.40
N ALA A 97 -5.32 -1.33 5.13
CA ALA A 97 -4.18 -1.68 5.96
C ALA A 97 -4.57 -2.63 7.10
N ASP A 98 -5.72 -2.37 7.73
CA ASP A 98 -6.24 -3.19 8.82
C ASP A 98 -6.54 -4.62 8.35
N LEU A 99 -7.19 -4.76 7.19
CA LEU A 99 -7.49 -6.06 6.59
C LEU A 99 -6.22 -6.84 6.22
N ILE A 100 -5.22 -6.19 5.63
CA ILE A 100 -3.96 -6.87 5.32
C ILE A 100 -3.20 -7.25 6.60
N SER A 101 -3.24 -6.41 7.64
CA SER A 101 -2.66 -6.74 8.95
C SER A 101 -3.31 -8.00 9.55
N ILE A 102 -4.64 -8.13 9.45
CA ILE A 102 -5.35 -9.35 9.88
C ILE A 102 -4.86 -10.55 9.08
N GLN A 103 -4.73 -10.43 7.76
CA GLN A 103 -4.30 -11.55 6.93
C GLN A 103 -2.84 -11.97 7.17
N TYR A 104 -1.96 -11.01 7.46
CA TYR A 104 -0.52 -11.28 7.61
C TYR A 104 -0.14 -11.70 9.03
N ALA A 105 -0.78 -11.14 10.05
CA ALA A 105 -0.44 -11.34 11.46
C ALA A 105 -1.58 -11.98 12.29
N GLY A 106 -2.75 -12.24 11.69
CA GLY A 106 -3.92 -12.80 12.37
C GLY A 106 -4.71 -11.80 13.23
N THR A 107 -4.31 -10.53 13.25
CA THR A 107 -4.84 -9.50 14.17
C THR A 107 -5.04 -8.17 13.46
N GLY A 108 -6.09 -7.42 13.81
CA GLY A 108 -6.31 -6.03 13.38
C GLY A 108 -5.07 -5.16 13.63
N ALA A 109 -4.89 -4.08 12.86
CA ALA A 109 -3.75 -3.21 13.07
C ALA A 109 -3.76 -2.66 14.50
N LEU A 110 -2.57 -2.60 15.12
CA LEU A 110 -2.34 -2.19 16.51
C LEU A 110 -2.75 -0.75 16.85
N LYS A 111 -3.36 0.01 15.92
CA LYS A 111 -3.61 1.45 16.10
C LYS A 111 -4.99 1.92 15.65
N THR A 112 -5.94 1.04 15.38
CA THR A 112 -7.31 1.42 14.99
C THR A 112 -7.99 2.32 16.03
N ASP A 113 -7.72 2.10 17.32
CA ASP A 113 -8.29 2.93 18.40
C ASP A 113 -7.67 4.34 18.48
N PHE A 114 -6.40 4.48 18.11
CA PHE A 114 -5.70 5.78 18.18
C PHE A 114 -6.07 6.69 17.01
N THR A 115 -6.34 6.12 15.83
CA THR A 115 -6.86 6.87 14.67
C THR A 115 -8.35 7.21 14.81
N ARG A 116 -9.13 6.45 15.59
CA ARG A 116 -10.59 6.61 15.63
C ARG A 116 -11.15 7.40 16.82
N MET A 117 -10.50 7.41 18.00
CA MET A 117 -11.11 7.96 19.23
C MET A 117 -10.27 9.01 19.99
N GLY A 118 -9.02 9.28 19.59
CA GLY A 118 -8.18 10.34 20.18
C GLY A 118 -7.81 10.16 21.67
N VAL A 119 -8.24 9.08 22.33
CA VAL A 119 -7.92 8.75 23.73
C VAL A 119 -7.51 7.28 23.84
N ARG A 120 -6.42 7.00 24.56
CA ARG A 120 -5.94 5.64 24.86
C ARG A 120 -6.82 4.95 25.91
N THR A 121 -7.52 3.89 25.51
CA THR A 121 -8.22 3.01 26.46
C THR A 121 -7.29 1.90 26.94
N LYS A 122 -7.31 1.57 28.24
CA LYS A 122 -6.46 0.51 28.88
C LYS A 122 -6.58 -0.87 28.21
N TYR A 123 -7.66 -1.12 27.48
CA TYR A 123 -7.89 -2.34 26.69
C TYR A 123 -6.93 -2.47 25.50
N GLY A 124 -6.56 -1.36 24.85
CA GLY A 124 -5.61 -1.36 23.72
C GLY A 124 -4.19 -1.76 24.11
N LEU A 125 -3.76 -1.47 25.35
CA LEU A 125 -2.46 -1.89 25.89
C LEU A 125 -2.36 -3.42 26.06
N LEU A 126 -3.47 -4.08 26.41
CA LEU A 126 -3.51 -5.54 26.56
C LEU A 126 -3.54 -6.22 25.19
N GLN A 127 -4.29 -5.66 24.23
CA GLN A 127 -4.31 -6.13 22.84
C GLN A 127 -2.93 -5.98 22.18
N ASP A 128 -2.23 -4.87 22.44
CA ASP A 128 -0.86 -4.63 21.97
C ASP A 128 0.14 -5.62 22.57
N GLY A 129 -0.03 -5.97 23.84
CA GLY A 129 0.75 -7.00 24.52
C GLY A 129 0.53 -8.38 23.92
N TRP A 130 -0.72 -8.75 23.67
CA TRP A 130 -1.07 -10.04 23.05
C TRP A 130 -0.54 -10.14 21.63
N ASN A 131 -0.73 -9.11 20.81
CA ASN A 131 -0.25 -9.07 19.43
C ASN A 131 1.28 -9.09 19.37
N SER A 132 1.97 -8.47 20.34
CA SER A 132 3.44 -8.52 20.44
C SER A 132 3.93 -9.91 20.87
N ALA A 133 3.23 -10.58 21.79
CA ALA A 133 3.56 -11.94 22.22
C ALA A 133 3.31 -12.96 21.10
N VAL A 134 2.19 -12.84 20.37
CA VAL A 134 1.88 -13.67 19.20
C VAL A 134 2.94 -13.46 18.11
N ARG A 135 3.32 -12.21 17.82
CA ARG A 135 4.40 -11.92 16.87
C ARG A 135 5.74 -12.47 17.33
N TYR A 136 6.07 -12.38 18.61
CA TYR A 136 7.31 -12.97 19.15
C TYR A 136 7.33 -14.49 19.00
N VAL A 137 6.21 -15.17 19.28
CA VAL A 137 6.09 -16.63 19.15
C VAL A 137 6.13 -17.08 17.69
N PHE A 138 5.38 -16.44 16.80
CA PHE A 138 5.38 -16.80 15.37
C PHE A 138 6.74 -16.50 14.71
N ASN A 139 7.36 -15.37 15.03
CA ASN A 139 8.66 -14.98 14.44
C ASN A 139 9.82 -15.86 14.96
N ASN A 140 9.75 -16.43 16.17
CA ASN A 140 10.77 -17.36 16.66
C ASN A 140 10.52 -18.82 16.28
N PHE A 141 9.27 -19.29 16.17
CA PHE A 141 8.98 -20.72 15.97
C PHE A 141 8.61 -21.12 14.54
N THR A 142 8.22 -20.20 13.65
CA THR A 142 7.86 -20.56 12.25
C THR A 142 8.90 -20.17 11.19
N ASP A 143 10.04 -19.59 11.59
CA ASP A 143 11.10 -19.21 10.67
C ASP A 143 11.90 -20.41 10.12
N GLY A 144 11.95 -21.55 10.82
CA GLY A 144 12.65 -22.74 10.33
C GLY A 144 12.03 -23.38 9.07
N ILE A 145 10.71 -23.33 8.92
CA ILE A 145 9.99 -24.09 7.87
C ILE A 145 9.79 -23.26 6.59
N ARG A 146 9.73 -21.92 6.70
CA ARG A 146 9.57 -21.04 5.53
C ARG A 146 10.85 -20.80 4.73
N THR A 147 12.03 -20.83 5.37
CA THR A 147 13.31 -20.69 4.66
C THR A 147 13.60 -21.89 3.74
N ASP A 148 13.14 -23.09 4.10
CA ASP A 148 13.36 -24.30 3.29
C ASP A 148 12.36 -24.44 2.12
N ALA A 149 11.12 -23.97 2.27
CA ALA A 149 10.15 -23.96 1.16
C ALA A 149 10.54 -22.97 0.03
N LEU A 150 11.20 -21.86 0.37
CA LEU A 150 11.77 -20.92 -0.61
C LEU A 150 13.03 -21.45 -1.30
N ARG A 151 13.74 -22.42 -0.72
CA ARG A 151 14.88 -23.10 -1.37
C ARG A 151 14.43 -24.14 -2.39
N PHE A 152 13.25 -24.71 -2.27
CA PHE A 152 12.81 -25.81 -3.14
C PHE A 152 12.17 -25.36 -4.46
N SER A 153 11.76 -24.09 -4.59
CA SER A 153 10.95 -23.62 -5.74
C SER A 153 11.64 -22.65 -6.70
N ARG A 154 12.96 -22.41 -6.58
CA ARG A 154 13.71 -21.66 -7.60
C ARG A 154 14.91 -22.43 -8.12
N VAL A 155 14.59 -23.29 -9.10
CA VAL A 155 15.49 -23.68 -10.19
C VAL A 155 16.26 -22.44 -10.67
N ARG A 156 17.59 -22.59 -10.65
CA ARG A 156 18.62 -21.88 -11.46
C ARG A 156 18.12 -20.68 -12.27
N SER A 157 18.67 -19.51 -11.99
CA SER A 157 19.51 -18.79 -12.97
C SER A 157 20.03 -17.48 -12.35
N ILE A 158 21.35 -17.44 -12.17
CA ILE A 158 22.25 -16.30 -12.44
C ILE A 158 21.89 -15.00 -11.73
N TRP A 159 22.69 -14.61 -10.73
CA TRP A 159 23.33 -13.29 -10.60
C TRP A 159 24.39 -13.39 -9.49
N ARG A 160 25.60 -13.80 -9.87
CA ARG A 160 26.84 -13.50 -9.13
C ARG A 160 27.57 -12.40 -9.89
N SER A 161 28.10 -11.44 -9.14
CA SER A 161 28.97 -10.33 -9.56
C SER A 161 28.22 -9.23 -10.31
N ILE A 162 27.90 -8.10 -9.67
CA ILE A 162 28.78 -7.11 -9.03
C ILE A 162 28.16 -6.57 -7.74
#